data_AF-A0A8H5HP29-F1
#
_entry.id   AF-A0A8H5HP29-F1
#
_cell.length_a   1.000
_cell.length_b   1.000
_cell.length_c   1.000
_cell.angle_alpha   90.00
_cell.angle_beta   90.00
_cell.angle_gamma   90.00
#
_symmetry.space_group_name_H-M   'P 1'
#
loop_
_entity.id
_entity.type
_entity.pdbx_description
1 polymer ?
#
loop_
_entity_poly.entity_id
_entity_poly.type
_entity_poly.pdbx_seq_one_letter_code
_entity_poly.pdbx_strand_id
1 'polypeptide(L)'
;MSKRKHEEDTLPLPELTSYNFDQLVAKLKVDGGRDLVAKALVSISTLAGLTDADIKKVSETVPAFAEATWDKVARDFGLDIDKDIYQLNGFNVPLVSLPPSFHKEVMRNAAQWLDVYQDRSCHSREAARVRLMDAWHVPVCALFRGRVVDRPEHPMPVTLNTSGGSIEHEVYMLEGIILIVIELKLYFKNLFDHFAQVMLELDSAFKLNATKEFNNQPPVYAVLTDLRDFYFLRYDGSSFALYNHDISILLRSRATFLDGMRSVTDHLFSIILDGYISNITVIQSRSSLRGSQGDVSKHNSALVGEPKIATPMGSRPSFENWTRALIDATAARDAMQSVDFTSLESWEKTGAHGVSLLQRSVSHLPKIGSITDWTKEQLDLEIDKVLCKCLKVSSDA
;
A
#
# COMPACT_ATOMS: atom_id res chain seq x y z
N MET A 1 -61.79 -23.57 -34.26
CA MET A 1 -60.43 -23.85 -33.74
C MET A 1 -59.45 -22.91 -34.44
N SER A 2 -59.01 -21.85 -33.76
CA SER A 2 -58.11 -20.83 -34.30
C SER A 2 -56.68 -21.10 -33.86
N LYS A 3 -55.77 -21.33 -34.80
CA LYS A 3 -54.33 -21.52 -34.56
C LYS A 3 -53.69 -20.15 -34.40
N ARG A 4 -53.41 -19.73 -33.16
CA ARG A 4 -52.52 -18.58 -32.90
C ARG A 4 -51.08 -19.02 -33.15
N LYS A 5 -50.40 -18.35 -34.10
CA LYS A 5 -48.96 -18.42 -34.28
C LYS A 5 -48.31 -17.79 -33.04
N HIS A 6 -47.41 -18.52 -32.41
CA HIS A 6 -46.51 -17.98 -31.39
C HIS A 6 -45.43 -17.20 -32.15
N GLU A 7 -45.46 -15.87 -32.05
CA GLU A 7 -44.27 -15.06 -32.33
C GLU A 7 -43.29 -15.28 -31.16
N GLU A 8 -42.07 -15.71 -31.48
CA GLU A 8 -40.96 -15.73 -30.55
C GLU A 8 -40.54 -14.29 -30.29
N ASP A 9 -40.91 -13.77 -29.11
CA ASP A 9 -40.37 -12.53 -28.59
C ASP A 9 -38.87 -12.70 -28.32
N THR A 10 -38.03 -12.43 -29.32
CA THR A 10 -36.60 -12.16 -29.11
C THR A 10 -36.47 -10.84 -28.37
N LEU A 11 -36.53 -10.91 -27.04
CA LEU A 11 -36.13 -9.80 -26.18
C LEU A 11 -34.67 -9.44 -26.51
N PRO A 12 -34.37 -8.15 -26.75
CA PRO A 12 -33.00 -7.73 -26.99
C PRO A 12 -32.15 -8.11 -25.77
N LEU A 13 -31.09 -8.88 -26.04
CA LEU A 13 -30.07 -9.20 -25.03
C LEU A 13 -29.58 -7.89 -24.43
N PRO A 14 -29.64 -7.71 -23.10
CA PRO A 14 -29.10 -6.52 -22.46
C PRO A 14 -27.63 -6.39 -22.87
N GLU A 15 -27.22 -5.18 -23.23
CA GLU A 15 -25.82 -4.90 -23.53
C GLU A 15 -24.96 -5.32 -22.32
N LEU A 16 -24.13 -6.35 -22.50
CA LEU A 16 -23.21 -6.89 -21.49
C LEU A 16 -22.25 -5.83 -20.91
N THR A 17 -22.12 -4.69 -21.57
CA THR A 17 -21.32 -3.53 -21.12
C THR A 17 -21.86 -2.87 -19.85
N SER A 18 -23.12 -3.11 -19.46
CA SER A 18 -23.68 -2.57 -18.23
C SER A 18 -23.44 -3.44 -16.99
N TYR A 19 -22.85 -4.63 -17.14
CA TYR A 19 -22.62 -5.55 -16.02
C TYR A 19 -21.29 -5.26 -15.33
N ASN A 20 -21.35 -4.85 -14.06
CA ASN A 20 -20.16 -4.70 -13.24
C ASN A 20 -19.65 -6.09 -12.84
N PHE A 21 -18.67 -6.60 -13.61
CA PHE A 21 -18.11 -7.93 -13.43
C PHE A 21 -17.44 -8.09 -12.05
N ASP A 22 -16.83 -7.03 -11.53
CA ASP A 22 -16.17 -7.04 -10.21
C ASP A 22 -17.19 -7.25 -9.08
N GLN A 23 -18.36 -6.60 -9.16
CA GLN A 23 -19.45 -6.83 -8.21
C GLN A 23 -19.98 -8.26 -8.28
N LEU A 24 -20.11 -8.84 -9.48
CA LEU A 24 -20.51 -10.23 -9.65
C LEU A 24 -19.47 -11.17 -9.01
N VAL A 25 -18.18 -10.97 -9.28
CA VAL A 25 -17.10 -11.78 -8.68
C VAL A 25 -17.07 -11.65 -7.16
N ALA A 26 -17.20 -10.43 -6.63
CA ALA A 26 -17.24 -10.19 -5.19
C ALA A 26 -18.43 -10.91 -4.53
N LYS A 27 -19.62 -10.85 -5.15
CA LYS A 27 -20.81 -11.56 -4.68
C LYS A 27 -20.64 -13.07 -4.72
N LEU A 28 -20.11 -13.62 -5.81
CA LEU A 28 -19.86 -15.07 -5.94
C LEU A 28 -18.83 -15.56 -4.90
N LYS A 29 -17.81 -14.75 -4.57
CA LYS A 29 -16.84 -15.07 -3.49
C LYS A 29 -17.52 -15.15 -2.13
N VAL A 30 -18.46 -14.25 -1.83
CA VAL A 30 -19.22 -14.24 -0.59
C VAL A 30 -20.18 -15.44 -0.52
N ASP A 31 -20.89 -15.72 -1.61
CA ASP A 31 -21.95 -16.73 -1.64
C ASP A 31 -21.42 -18.17 -1.70
N GLY A 32 -20.26 -18.41 -2.30
CA GLY A 32 -19.76 -19.77 -2.53
C GLY A 32 -18.25 -19.93 -2.65
N GLY A 33 -17.47 -18.90 -2.30
CA GLY A 33 -16.02 -18.95 -2.34
C GLY A 33 -15.42 -19.03 -3.75
N ARG A 34 -14.16 -19.46 -3.83
CA ARG A 34 -13.39 -19.50 -5.10
C ARG A 34 -13.96 -20.49 -6.11
N ASP A 35 -14.55 -21.59 -5.66
CA ASP A 35 -15.10 -22.64 -6.53
C ASP A 35 -16.30 -22.14 -7.34
N LEU A 36 -17.15 -21.30 -6.74
CA LEU A 36 -18.31 -20.74 -7.44
C LEU A 36 -17.88 -19.72 -8.50
N VAL A 37 -16.86 -18.91 -8.20
CA VAL A 37 -16.26 -17.99 -9.17
C VAL A 37 -15.64 -18.77 -10.33
N ALA A 38 -14.87 -19.83 -10.04
CA ALA A 38 -14.27 -20.66 -11.08
C ALA A 38 -15.33 -21.29 -11.99
N LYS A 39 -16.41 -21.85 -11.41
CA LYS A 39 -17.55 -22.38 -12.18
C LYS A 39 -18.25 -21.33 -13.04
N ALA A 40 -18.41 -20.11 -12.51
CA ALA A 40 -19.00 -19.00 -13.27
C ALA A 40 -18.10 -18.60 -14.45
N LEU A 41 -16.79 -18.48 -14.23
CA LEU A 41 -15.82 -18.15 -15.29
C LEU A 41 -15.77 -19.22 -16.38
N VAL A 42 -15.75 -20.50 -16.01
CA VAL A 42 -15.82 -21.61 -16.97
C VAL A 42 -17.14 -21.57 -17.76
N SER A 43 -18.26 -21.29 -17.10
CA SER A 43 -19.57 -21.21 -17.76
C SER A 43 -19.64 -20.04 -18.74
N ILE A 44 -19.15 -18.86 -18.35
CA ILE A 44 -19.09 -17.67 -19.20
C ILE A 44 -18.17 -17.92 -20.39
N SER A 45 -17.01 -18.51 -20.17
CA SER A 45 -16.06 -18.83 -21.24
C SER A 45 -16.66 -19.82 -22.24
N THR A 46 -17.36 -20.84 -21.75
CA THR A 46 -18.08 -21.81 -22.58
C THR A 46 -19.19 -21.14 -23.40
N LEU A 47 -19.98 -20.25 -22.78
CA LEU A 47 -21.04 -19.49 -23.45
C LEU A 47 -20.48 -18.53 -24.52
N ALA A 48 -19.30 -17.96 -24.27
CA ALA A 48 -18.59 -17.11 -25.22
C ALA A 48 -17.90 -17.89 -26.35
N GLY A 49 -17.95 -19.22 -26.32
CA GLY A 49 -17.27 -20.08 -27.30
C GLY A 49 -15.75 -20.09 -27.18
N LEU A 50 -15.20 -19.68 -26.03
CA LEU A 50 -13.76 -19.72 -25.78
C LEU A 50 -13.34 -21.16 -25.47
N THR A 51 -12.33 -21.64 -26.18
CA THR A 51 -11.72 -22.94 -25.89
C THR A 51 -10.70 -22.82 -24.75
N ASP A 52 -10.35 -23.94 -24.12
CA ASP A 52 -9.26 -23.97 -23.14
C ASP A 52 -7.95 -23.44 -23.75
N ALA A 53 -7.74 -23.64 -25.05
CA ALA A 53 -6.60 -23.10 -25.78
C ALA A 53 -6.67 -21.56 -25.89
N ASP A 54 -7.84 -20.97 -26.06
CA ASP A 54 -8.02 -19.51 -26.09
C ASP A 54 -7.78 -18.91 -24.71
N ILE A 55 -8.31 -19.52 -23.65
CA ILE A 55 -8.09 -19.09 -22.26
C ILE A 55 -6.60 -19.19 -21.93
N LYS A 56 -5.96 -20.30 -22.30
CA LYS A 56 -4.53 -20.51 -22.08
C LYS A 56 -3.69 -19.52 -22.88
N LYS A 57 -4.03 -19.29 -24.15
CA LYS A 57 -3.36 -18.30 -25.01
C LYS A 57 -3.47 -16.89 -24.45
N VAL A 58 -4.64 -16.50 -23.92
CA VAL A 58 -4.81 -15.20 -23.24
C VAL A 58 -3.94 -15.14 -21.98
N SER A 59 -3.93 -16.21 -21.17
CA SER A 59 -3.07 -16.26 -19.97
C SER A 59 -1.58 -16.23 -20.29
N GLU A 60 -1.15 -16.82 -21.41
CA GLU A 60 0.24 -16.81 -21.89
C GLU A 60 0.64 -15.46 -22.52
N THR A 61 -0.32 -14.65 -22.96
CA THR A 61 -0.03 -13.32 -23.53
C THR A 61 0.18 -12.22 -22.50
N VAL A 62 -0.34 -12.39 -21.28
CA VAL A 62 -0.14 -11.41 -20.21
C VAL A 62 1.17 -11.75 -19.48
N PRO A 63 2.18 -10.88 -19.52
CA PRO A 63 3.47 -11.17 -18.88
C PRO A 63 3.31 -11.23 -17.36
N ALA A 64 3.97 -12.20 -16.74
CA ALA A 64 4.19 -12.18 -15.30
C ALA A 64 5.14 -11.05 -14.91
N PHE A 65 4.98 -10.50 -13.71
CA PHE A 65 5.88 -9.44 -13.21
C PHE A 65 7.35 -9.84 -13.33
N ALA A 66 7.68 -11.09 -12.96
CA ALA A 66 9.04 -11.62 -13.04
C ALA A 66 9.58 -11.80 -14.48
N GLU A 67 8.73 -11.74 -15.49
CA GLU A 67 9.09 -11.86 -16.91
C GLU A 67 9.07 -10.48 -17.62
N ALA A 68 8.83 -9.41 -16.87
CA ALA A 68 8.87 -8.06 -17.40
C ALA A 68 10.27 -7.73 -17.91
N THR A 69 10.34 -7.23 -19.14
CA THR A 69 11.58 -6.73 -19.74
C THR A 69 11.43 -5.24 -20.01
N TRP A 70 12.54 -4.51 -19.86
CA TRP A 70 12.55 -3.06 -20.11
C TRP A 70 12.02 -2.72 -21.50
N ASP A 71 12.50 -3.40 -22.54
CA ASP A 71 12.09 -3.15 -23.93
C ASP A 71 10.57 -3.23 -24.12
N LYS A 72 9.90 -4.17 -23.44
CA LYS A 72 8.45 -4.34 -23.54
C LYS A 72 7.74 -3.21 -22.80
N VAL A 73 8.07 -3.01 -21.52
CA VAL A 73 7.43 -2.00 -20.67
C VAL A 73 7.67 -0.59 -21.21
N ALA A 74 8.88 -0.29 -21.65
CA ALA A 74 9.21 1.00 -22.25
C ALA A 74 8.32 1.27 -23.49
N ARG A 75 8.17 0.29 -24.40
CA ARG A 75 7.24 0.43 -25.55
C ARG A 75 5.80 0.65 -25.11
N ASP A 76 5.32 -0.14 -24.16
CA ASP A 76 3.92 -0.10 -23.70
C ASP A 76 3.56 1.25 -23.05
N PHE A 77 4.53 1.92 -22.44
CA PHE A 77 4.37 3.24 -21.81
C PHE A 77 4.94 4.41 -22.63
N GLY A 78 5.31 4.18 -23.89
CA GLY A 78 5.81 5.23 -24.79
C GLY A 78 7.17 5.82 -24.38
N LEU A 79 7.98 5.07 -23.64
CA LEU A 79 9.37 5.38 -23.31
C LEU A 79 10.31 4.90 -24.42
N ASP A 80 11.52 5.47 -24.43
CA ASP A 80 12.58 5.12 -25.36
C ASP A 80 13.29 3.84 -24.88
N ILE A 81 13.25 2.78 -25.69
CA ILE A 81 13.85 1.47 -25.36
C ILE A 81 15.38 1.53 -25.25
N ASP A 82 16.01 2.48 -25.95
CA ASP A 82 17.47 2.61 -25.99
C ASP A 82 18.00 3.50 -24.85
N LYS A 83 17.10 4.14 -24.09
CA LYS A 83 17.44 4.94 -22.92
C LYS A 83 17.18 4.18 -21.64
N ASP A 84 17.99 4.49 -20.63
CA ASP A 84 17.83 3.95 -19.30
C ASP A 84 16.68 4.63 -18.53
N ILE A 85 16.57 4.28 -17.26
CA ILE A 85 15.54 4.73 -16.33
C ILE A 85 15.66 6.22 -15.96
N TYR A 86 16.78 6.88 -16.27
CA TYR A 86 16.94 8.31 -16.04
C TYR A 86 16.22 9.17 -17.08
N GLN A 87 15.56 8.54 -18.08
CA GLN A 87 14.60 9.24 -18.93
C GLN A 87 13.31 9.61 -18.20
N LEU A 88 13.01 8.95 -17.06
CA LEU A 88 11.85 9.26 -16.25
C LEU A 88 11.97 10.65 -15.64
N ASN A 89 10.84 11.35 -15.52
CA ASN A 89 10.84 12.66 -14.88
C ASN A 89 11.28 12.55 -13.41
N GLY A 90 11.99 13.56 -12.94
CA GLY A 90 12.34 13.67 -11.52
C GLY A 90 11.12 14.01 -10.66
N PHE A 91 10.96 13.39 -9.50
CA PHE A 91 10.05 13.87 -8.45
C PHE A 91 10.76 14.08 -7.11
N ASN A 92 10.16 14.92 -6.26
CA ASN A 92 10.59 15.15 -4.89
C ASN A 92 9.36 15.08 -3.98
N VAL A 93 9.58 14.61 -2.75
CA VAL A 93 8.66 14.78 -1.64
C VAL A 93 9.33 15.68 -0.60
N PRO A 94 8.57 16.42 0.20
CA PRO A 94 9.15 17.22 1.26
C PRO A 94 9.86 16.29 2.27
N LEU A 95 11.20 16.30 2.28
CA LEU A 95 11.99 15.45 3.18
C LEU A 95 11.78 15.91 4.62
N VAL A 96 11.39 14.97 5.48
CA VAL A 96 11.20 15.19 6.92
C VAL A 96 12.18 14.31 7.71
N SER A 97 12.58 14.76 8.90
CA SER A 97 13.49 13.99 9.76
C SER A 97 12.82 13.53 11.04
N LEU A 98 12.89 12.22 11.29
CA LEU A 98 12.39 11.60 12.51
C LEU A 98 13.30 11.92 13.71
N PRO A 99 12.80 11.87 14.96
CA PRO A 99 13.61 12.18 16.12
C PRO A 99 14.76 11.17 16.31
N PRO A 100 15.94 11.60 16.81
CA PRO A 100 17.05 10.71 17.12
C PRO A 100 16.70 9.53 18.03
N SER A 101 15.77 9.71 18.98
CA SER A 101 15.27 8.62 19.83
C SER A 101 14.65 7.48 19.03
N PHE A 102 13.81 7.80 18.04
CA PHE A 102 13.23 6.83 17.12
C PHE A 102 14.32 6.09 16.33
N HIS A 103 15.25 6.81 15.73
CA HIS A 103 16.36 6.18 15.00
C HIS A 103 17.21 5.27 15.88
N LYS A 104 17.52 5.68 17.11
CA LYS A 104 18.28 4.84 18.07
C LYS A 104 17.53 3.55 18.39
N GLU A 105 16.22 3.60 18.55
CA GLU A 105 15.39 2.43 18.81
C GLU A 105 15.36 1.48 17.60
N VAL A 106 15.10 2.02 16.40
CA VAL A 106 15.10 1.24 15.15
C VAL A 106 16.46 0.61 14.90
N MET A 107 17.56 1.34 15.05
CA MET A 107 18.92 0.81 14.88
C MET A 107 19.24 -0.28 15.90
N ARG A 108 18.81 -0.13 17.17
CA ARG A 108 19.01 -1.15 18.21
C ARG A 108 18.25 -2.42 17.86
N ASN A 109 17.01 -2.31 17.42
CA ASN A 109 16.23 -3.44 16.95
C ASN A 109 16.90 -4.07 15.72
N ALA A 110 17.19 -3.30 14.67
CA ALA A 110 17.83 -3.77 13.45
C ALA A 110 19.18 -4.46 13.68
N ALA A 111 19.96 -4.05 14.69
CA ALA A 111 21.18 -4.75 15.09
C ALA A 111 20.90 -6.21 15.52
N GLN A 112 19.79 -6.47 16.23
CA GLN A 112 19.39 -7.83 16.61
C GLN A 112 18.95 -8.64 15.38
N TRP A 113 18.29 -8.00 14.42
CA TRP A 113 17.94 -8.66 13.15
C TRP A 113 19.19 -9.03 12.36
N LEU A 114 20.22 -8.19 12.35
CA LEU A 114 21.52 -8.49 11.75
C LEU A 114 22.27 -9.62 12.47
N ASP A 115 22.01 -9.86 13.75
CA ASP A 115 22.59 -11.02 14.46
C ASP A 115 21.92 -12.33 14.06
N VAL A 116 20.61 -12.31 13.79
CA VAL A 116 19.82 -13.49 13.39
C VAL A 116 19.98 -13.81 11.91
N TYR A 117 19.76 -12.80 11.06
CA TYR A 117 19.76 -12.97 9.61
C TYR A 117 21.14 -12.77 8.99
N GLN A 118 22.13 -12.29 9.76
CA GLN A 118 23.46 -11.91 9.27
C GLN A 118 23.45 -10.70 8.34
N ASP A 119 24.63 -10.17 8.05
CA ASP A 119 24.81 -9.04 7.15
C ASP A 119 24.43 -9.43 5.70
N ARG A 120 24.02 -8.45 4.88
CA ARG A 120 23.57 -8.62 3.48
C ARG A 120 24.46 -9.53 2.64
N SER A 121 25.78 -9.45 2.81
CA SER A 121 26.76 -10.23 2.03
C SER A 121 26.68 -11.74 2.27
N CYS A 122 26.07 -12.16 3.38
CA CYS A 122 25.91 -13.57 3.72
C CYS A 122 24.64 -14.19 3.12
N HIS A 123 23.76 -13.38 2.50
CA HIS A 123 22.48 -13.86 2.01
C HIS A 123 22.59 -14.42 0.59
N SER A 124 22.11 -15.64 0.42
CA SER A 124 21.95 -16.30 -0.89
C SER A 124 20.50 -16.32 -1.39
N ARG A 125 19.55 -15.83 -0.57
CA ARG A 125 18.11 -15.83 -0.84
C ARG A 125 17.49 -14.48 -0.51
N GLU A 126 16.51 -14.05 -1.29
CA GLU A 126 15.83 -12.76 -1.13
C GLU A 126 15.05 -12.69 0.19
N ALA A 127 14.40 -13.79 0.59
CA ALA A 127 13.63 -13.86 1.84
C ALA A 127 14.40 -13.38 3.09
N ALA A 128 15.70 -13.64 3.19
CA ALA A 128 16.50 -13.16 4.34
C ALA A 128 16.68 -11.63 4.32
N ARG A 129 16.77 -11.03 3.14
CA ARG A 129 16.85 -9.58 2.99
C ARG A 129 15.50 -8.91 3.22
N VAL A 130 14.40 -9.57 2.83
CA VAL A 130 13.04 -9.10 3.12
C VAL A 130 12.89 -8.92 4.63
N ARG A 131 13.26 -9.96 5.39
CA ARG A 131 13.30 -9.88 6.86
C ARG A 131 14.19 -8.76 7.37
N LEU A 132 15.36 -8.54 6.79
CA LEU A 132 16.21 -7.43 7.21
C LEU A 132 15.59 -6.06 6.91
N MET A 133 14.80 -5.93 5.83
CA MET A 133 14.04 -4.73 5.50
C MET A 133 12.88 -4.48 6.47
N ASP A 134 12.25 -5.54 7.00
CA ASP A 134 11.17 -5.46 8.02
C ASP A 134 11.60 -4.61 9.22
N ALA A 135 12.87 -4.75 9.64
CA ALA A 135 13.42 -4.04 10.80
C ALA A 135 13.39 -2.51 10.66
N TRP A 136 13.24 -1.97 9.44
CA TRP A 136 13.30 -0.54 9.15
C TRP A 136 11.94 0.04 8.77
N HIS A 137 11.22 -0.57 7.84
CA HIS A 137 9.97 0.00 7.33
C HIS A 137 8.75 -0.32 8.22
N VAL A 138 8.75 -1.45 8.94
CA VAL A 138 7.63 -1.80 9.84
C VAL A 138 7.52 -0.79 10.99
N PRO A 139 8.61 -0.39 11.68
CA PRO A 139 8.54 0.69 12.68
C PRO A 139 8.04 2.03 12.11
N VAL A 140 8.39 2.34 10.86
CA VAL A 140 7.89 3.55 10.17
C VAL A 140 6.37 3.46 9.97
N CYS A 141 5.86 2.33 9.48
CA CYS A 141 4.42 2.10 9.35
C CYS A 141 3.71 2.15 10.72
N ALA A 142 4.36 1.66 11.79
CA ALA A 142 3.81 1.66 13.14
C ALA A 142 3.54 3.07 13.69
N LEU A 143 4.26 4.11 13.23
CA LEU A 143 3.98 5.52 13.59
C LEU A 143 2.56 5.94 13.22
N PHE A 144 1.94 5.29 12.23
CA PHE A 144 0.57 5.56 11.80
C PHE A 144 -0.50 4.77 12.57
N ARG A 145 -0.12 4.04 13.63
CA ARG A 145 -1.03 3.35 14.58
C ARG A 145 -2.09 2.49 13.88
N GLY A 146 -1.70 1.76 12.84
CA GLY A 146 -2.58 0.85 12.09
C GLY A 146 -3.55 1.55 11.12
N ARG A 147 -3.33 2.82 10.78
CA ARG A 147 -4.01 3.50 9.65
C ARG A 147 -3.22 3.33 8.35
N VAL A 148 -1.92 3.11 8.48
CA VAL A 148 -1.05 2.55 7.45
C VAL A 148 -0.63 1.15 7.92
N VAL A 149 -0.78 0.16 7.05
CA VAL A 149 -0.55 -1.26 7.37
C VAL A 149 0.27 -1.90 6.26
N ASP A 150 1.38 -2.51 6.65
CA ASP A 150 2.15 -3.40 5.80
C ASP A 150 1.44 -4.76 5.65
N ARG A 151 1.46 -5.30 4.43
CA ARG A 151 1.02 -6.66 4.10
C ARG A 151 2.15 -7.35 3.34
N PRO A 152 2.89 -8.25 4.00
CA PRO A 152 3.94 -9.00 3.33
C PRO A 152 3.38 -10.07 2.40
N GLU A 153 4.10 -10.35 1.32
CA GLU A 153 3.87 -11.46 0.37
C GLU A 153 2.44 -11.52 -0.19
N HIS A 154 1.84 -10.37 -0.44
CA HIS A 154 0.47 -10.33 -0.95
C HIS A 154 0.45 -10.59 -2.47
N PRO A 155 -0.42 -11.49 -2.96
CA PRO A 155 -0.58 -11.68 -4.39
C PRO A 155 -1.34 -10.49 -4.99
N MET A 156 -0.71 -9.76 -5.91
CA MET A 156 -1.41 -8.80 -6.73
C MET A 156 -2.30 -9.51 -7.75
N PRO A 157 -3.56 -9.07 -7.91
CA PRO A 157 -4.46 -9.62 -8.90
C PRO A 157 -3.98 -9.33 -10.32
N VAL A 158 -4.36 -10.22 -11.24
CA VAL A 158 -4.18 -10.04 -12.68
C VAL A 158 -4.86 -8.74 -13.13
N THR A 159 -4.16 -7.95 -13.94
CA THR A 159 -4.71 -6.78 -14.64
C THR A 159 -4.64 -6.99 -16.15
N LEU A 160 -5.20 -6.05 -16.92
CA LEU A 160 -5.07 -6.07 -18.39
C LEU A 160 -3.60 -6.08 -18.86
N ASN A 161 -2.69 -5.54 -18.04
CA ASN A 161 -1.29 -5.36 -18.40
C ASN A 161 -0.37 -6.41 -17.76
N THR A 162 -0.85 -7.16 -16.76
CA THR A 162 0.01 -7.92 -15.84
C THR A 162 -0.66 -9.21 -15.39
N SER A 163 0.05 -10.33 -15.37
CA SER A 163 -0.52 -11.61 -14.92
C SER A 163 -0.61 -11.72 -13.40
N GLY A 164 -0.39 -10.60 -12.69
CA GLY A 164 -0.18 -10.59 -11.25
C GLY A 164 1.17 -11.17 -10.84
N GLY A 165 1.34 -11.37 -9.53
CA GLY A 165 2.52 -11.93 -8.90
C GLY A 165 2.56 -11.58 -7.41
N SER A 166 3.52 -12.12 -6.67
CA SER A 166 3.73 -11.77 -5.26
C SER A 166 4.62 -10.54 -5.18
N ILE A 167 4.16 -9.50 -4.48
CA ILE A 167 5.03 -8.42 -4.03
C ILE A 167 5.58 -8.81 -2.65
N GLU A 168 6.84 -8.49 -2.36
CA GLU A 168 7.38 -8.69 -1.00
C GLU A 168 6.61 -7.88 0.05
N HIS A 169 6.37 -6.59 -0.17
CA HIS A 169 5.52 -5.79 0.72
C HIS A 169 4.60 -4.81 -0.02
N GLU A 170 3.36 -4.77 0.43
CA GLU A 170 2.39 -3.77 0.06
C GLU A 170 1.94 -2.99 1.30
N VAL A 171 2.13 -1.68 1.27
CA VAL A 171 1.72 -0.80 2.36
C VAL A 171 0.44 -0.10 1.97
N TYR A 172 -0.58 -0.29 2.79
CA TYR A 172 -1.94 0.15 2.55
C TYR A 172 -2.40 1.21 3.54
N MET A 173 -3.28 2.08 3.09
CA MET A 173 -4.08 2.97 3.92
C MET A 173 -5.54 2.51 3.99
N LEU A 174 -6.35 3.20 4.79
CA LEU A 174 -7.80 3.06 4.91
C LEU A 174 -8.50 2.83 3.56
N GLU A 175 -9.57 2.03 3.58
CA GLU A 175 -10.26 1.52 2.39
C GLU A 175 -9.39 0.59 1.51
N GLY A 176 -8.23 0.16 2.03
CA GLY A 176 -7.28 -0.72 1.37
C GLY A 176 -6.58 -0.05 0.20
N ILE A 177 -6.41 1.26 0.21
CA ILE A 177 -5.70 1.99 -0.84
C ILE A 177 -4.22 1.67 -0.75
N ILE A 178 -3.60 1.19 -1.82
CA ILE A 178 -2.17 0.90 -1.89
C ILE A 178 -1.43 2.24 -1.94
N LEU A 179 -0.55 2.48 -0.97
CA LEU A 179 0.31 3.67 -0.95
C LEU A 179 1.66 3.40 -1.58
N ILE A 180 2.31 2.31 -1.15
CA ILE A 180 3.66 1.98 -1.56
C ILE A 180 3.83 0.48 -1.74
N VAL A 181 4.55 0.14 -2.80
CA VAL A 181 5.03 -1.22 -3.14
C VAL A 181 6.52 -1.27 -2.82
N ILE A 182 6.99 -2.29 -2.10
CA ILE A 182 8.43 -2.47 -1.85
C ILE A 182 8.85 -3.78 -2.51
N GLU A 183 9.72 -3.64 -3.50
CA GLU A 183 10.30 -4.74 -4.26
C GLU A 183 11.77 -4.90 -3.88
N LEU A 184 12.16 -6.13 -3.55
CA LEU A 184 13.48 -6.45 -3.04
C LEU A 184 14.23 -7.45 -3.92
N LYS A 185 15.43 -7.09 -4.37
CA LYS A 185 16.28 -7.96 -5.18
C LYS A 185 17.53 -8.44 -4.45
N LEU A 186 17.97 -9.64 -4.79
CA LEU A 186 19.25 -10.14 -4.28
C LEU A 186 20.44 -9.39 -4.91
N TYR A 187 20.38 -9.10 -6.21
CA TYR A 187 21.39 -8.30 -6.90
C TYR A 187 20.77 -7.72 -8.14
N PHE A 188 21.12 -6.49 -8.51
CA PHE A 188 20.70 -5.89 -9.77
C PHE A 188 21.54 -6.43 -10.94
N LYS A 189 21.26 -7.66 -11.38
CA LYS A 189 21.91 -8.23 -12.57
C LYS A 189 21.42 -7.59 -13.86
N ASN A 190 20.11 -7.34 -13.95
CA ASN A 190 19.49 -6.54 -15.00
C ASN A 190 18.61 -5.48 -14.35
N LEU A 191 19.22 -4.34 -14.02
CA LEU A 191 18.54 -3.26 -13.31
C LEU A 191 17.28 -2.80 -14.05
N PHE A 192 17.32 -2.72 -15.38
CA PHE A 192 16.19 -2.20 -16.17
C PHE A 192 14.99 -3.14 -16.17
N ASP A 193 15.20 -4.45 -16.21
CA ASP A 193 14.10 -5.42 -16.07
C ASP A 193 13.46 -5.35 -14.68
N HIS A 194 14.25 -5.07 -13.63
CA HIS A 194 13.70 -4.85 -12.29
C HIS A 194 12.87 -3.56 -12.20
N PHE A 195 13.28 -2.50 -12.88
CA PHE A 195 12.45 -1.29 -13.01
C PHE A 195 11.18 -1.56 -13.81
N ALA A 196 11.28 -2.31 -14.91
CA ALA A 196 10.15 -2.71 -15.73
C ALA A 196 9.10 -3.47 -14.90
N GLN A 197 9.56 -4.41 -14.07
CA GLN A 197 8.73 -5.13 -13.11
C GLN A 197 8.00 -4.15 -12.17
N VAL A 198 8.74 -3.28 -11.46
CA VAL A 198 8.15 -2.34 -10.48
C VAL A 198 7.19 -1.34 -11.12
N MET A 199 7.44 -0.93 -12.37
CA MET A 199 6.51 -0.08 -13.12
C MET A 199 5.16 -0.77 -13.38
N LEU A 200 5.18 -2.05 -13.73
CA LEU A 200 3.95 -2.84 -13.89
C LEU A 200 3.22 -3.04 -12.56
N GLU A 201 3.96 -3.18 -11.46
CA GLU A 201 3.39 -3.26 -10.12
C GLU A 201 2.71 -1.95 -9.71
N LEU A 202 3.35 -0.81 -9.97
CA LEU A 202 2.77 0.52 -9.77
C LEU A 202 1.51 0.75 -10.60
N ASP A 203 1.52 0.38 -11.89
CA ASP A 203 0.34 0.48 -12.75
C ASP A 203 -0.82 -0.39 -12.24
N SER A 204 -0.50 -1.61 -11.79
CA SER A 204 -1.48 -2.53 -11.22
C SER A 204 -2.08 -1.97 -9.93
N ALA A 205 -1.23 -1.50 -9.01
CA ALA A 205 -1.66 -0.88 -7.76
C ALA A 205 -2.52 0.37 -7.99
N PHE A 206 -2.13 1.22 -8.95
CA PHE A 206 -2.91 2.41 -9.32
C PHE A 206 -4.29 2.02 -9.86
N LYS A 207 -4.37 1.03 -10.77
CA LYS A 207 -5.67 0.55 -11.29
C LYS A 207 -6.55 -0.04 -10.19
N LEU A 208 -5.97 -0.80 -9.25
CA LEU A 208 -6.69 -1.36 -8.12
C LEU A 208 -7.27 -0.27 -7.22
N ASN A 209 -6.51 0.80 -6.97
CA ASN A 209 -7.01 1.95 -6.25
C ASN A 209 -8.15 2.65 -7.01
N ALA A 210 -8.07 2.73 -8.35
CA ALA A 210 -9.08 3.40 -9.18
C ALA A 210 -10.45 2.73 -9.10
N THR A 211 -10.49 1.39 -8.95
CA THR A 211 -11.75 0.64 -8.79
C THR A 211 -12.53 1.00 -7.51
N LYS A 212 -11.92 1.75 -6.59
CA LYS A 212 -12.50 2.18 -5.31
C LYS A 212 -13.15 3.57 -5.36
N GLU A 213 -13.53 4.01 -6.55
CA GLU A 213 -14.21 5.29 -6.82
C GLU A 213 -13.36 6.53 -6.45
N PHE A 214 -12.05 6.44 -6.62
CA PHE A 214 -11.13 7.58 -6.48
C PHE A 214 -10.77 8.13 -7.86
N ASN A 215 -11.69 8.90 -8.47
CA ASN A 215 -11.45 9.50 -9.80
C ASN A 215 -10.23 10.45 -9.83
N ASN A 216 -9.89 11.04 -8.68
CA ASN A 216 -8.70 11.88 -8.49
C ASN A 216 -7.77 11.23 -7.47
N GLN A 217 -7.40 9.97 -7.69
CA GLN A 217 -6.56 9.26 -6.72
C GLN A 217 -5.14 9.83 -6.65
N PRO A 218 -4.53 9.80 -5.46
CA PRO A 218 -3.11 10.12 -5.32
C PRO A 218 -2.22 9.15 -6.09
N PRO A 219 -0.96 9.55 -6.35
CA PRO A 219 0.01 8.63 -6.92
C PRO A 219 0.28 7.44 -6.00
N VAL A 220 0.71 6.33 -6.60
CA VAL A 220 1.28 5.18 -5.90
C VAL A 220 2.80 5.28 -5.97
N TYR A 221 3.46 4.92 -4.87
CA TYR A 221 4.91 4.94 -4.75
C TYR A 221 5.47 3.53 -4.81
N ALA A 222 6.75 3.39 -5.16
CA ALA A 222 7.46 2.14 -5.01
C ALA A 222 8.90 2.33 -4.54
N VAL A 223 9.44 1.28 -3.93
CA VAL A 223 10.85 1.18 -3.53
C VAL A 223 11.42 -0.05 -4.18
N LEU A 224 12.41 0.13 -5.06
CA LEU A 224 13.23 -0.95 -5.58
C LEU A 224 14.57 -0.94 -4.85
N THR A 225 14.92 -2.02 -4.16
CA THR A 225 16.18 -2.07 -3.42
C THR A 225 16.82 -3.45 -3.36
N ASP A 226 18.13 -3.47 -3.18
CA ASP A 226 18.89 -4.67 -2.81
C ASP A 226 19.53 -4.53 -1.41
N LEU A 227 19.04 -3.60 -0.59
CA LEU A 227 19.57 -3.11 0.69
C LEU A 227 20.90 -2.33 0.61
N ARG A 228 21.47 -2.17 -0.57
CA ARG A 228 22.59 -1.26 -0.80
C ARG A 228 22.10 -0.01 -1.52
N ASP A 229 21.46 -0.20 -2.67
CA ASP A 229 20.97 0.88 -3.50
C ASP A 229 19.44 0.92 -3.38
N PHE A 230 18.87 2.12 -3.23
CA PHE A 230 17.43 2.35 -3.08
C PHE A 230 16.96 3.31 -4.15
N TYR A 231 16.01 2.86 -4.95
CA TYR A 231 15.34 3.67 -5.97
C TYR A 231 13.89 3.85 -5.58
N PHE A 232 13.43 5.10 -5.56
CA PHE A 232 12.05 5.42 -5.28
C PHE A 232 11.37 5.85 -6.57
N LEU A 233 10.22 5.23 -6.83
CA LEU A 233 9.41 5.51 -8.01
C LEU A 233 8.05 6.05 -7.59
N ARG A 234 7.44 6.77 -8.52
CA ARG A 234 6.08 7.29 -8.39
C ARG A 234 5.33 7.07 -9.70
N TYR A 235 4.07 6.69 -9.60
CA TYR A 235 3.14 6.65 -10.74
C TYR A 235 1.85 7.37 -10.38
N ASP A 236 1.44 8.32 -11.21
CA ASP A 236 0.22 9.12 -11.02
C ASP A 236 -0.93 8.71 -11.96
N GLY A 237 -0.79 7.59 -12.65
CA GLY A 237 -1.75 7.11 -13.65
C GLY A 237 -1.50 7.59 -15.07
N SER A 238 -0.60 8.56 -15.23
CA SER A 238 -0.24 9.11 -16.54
C SER A 238 1.24 8.97 -16.83
N SER A 239 2.10 9.17 -15.83
CA SER A 239 3.55 9.16 -15.99
C SER A 239 4.26 8.51 -14.80
N PHE A 240 5.38 7.86 -15.11
CA PHE A 240 6.32 7.40 -14.11
C PHE A 240 7.35 8.48 -13.83
N ALA A 241 7.75 8.58 -12.56
CA ALA A 241 8.79 9.49 -12.12
C ALA A 241 9.78 8.76 -11.20
N LEU A 242 11.05 9.14 -11.30
CA LEU A 242 12.13 8.67 -10.44
C LEU A 242 12.47 9.75 -9.41
N TYR A 243 12.72 9.33 -8.18
CA TYR A 243 13.07 10.27 -7.12
C TYR A 243 14.45 10.88 -7.39
N ASN A 244 14.59 12.21 -7.23
CA ASN A 244 15.83 12.89 -7.61
C ASN A 244 17.03 12.60 -6.69
N HIS A 245 16.82 11.92 -5.57
CA HIS A 245 17.88 11.57 -4.64
C HIS A 245 18.19 10.08 -4.70
N ASP A 246 19.33 9.75 -5.29
CA ASP A 246 19.89 8.40 -5.23
C ASP A 246 20.36 8.12 -3.79
N ILE A 247 19.93 6.99 -3.22
CA ILE A 247 20.40 6.55 -1.91
C ILE A 247 21.19 5.26 -2.08
N SER A 248 22.50 5.35 -1.84
CA SER A 248 23.41 4.20 -1.83
C SER A 248 24.11 4.10 -0.48
N ILE A 249 24.05 2.93 0.14
CA ILE A 249 24.63 2.66 1.45
C ILE A 249 26.01 2.03 1.28
N LEU A 250 27.00 2.60 1.96
CA LEU A 250 28.33 2.04 2.04
C LEU A 250 28.38 0.85 3.01
N LEU A 251 28.51 -0.36 2.46
CA LEU A 251 28.57 -1.62 3.20
C LEU A 251 29.99 -1.93 3.74
N ARG A 252 30.62 -0.96 4.40
CA ARG A 252 31.97 -1.13 4.97
C ARG A 252 31.96 -1.74 6.36
N SER A 253 31.00 -1.34 7.18
CA SER A 253 30.80 -1.90 8.51
C SER A 253 29.32 -1.88 8.88
N ARG A 254 28.96 -2.64 9.93
CA ARG A 254 27.62 -2.58 10.51
C ARG A 254 27.22 -1.16 10.91
N ALA A 255 28.14 -0.37 11.48
CA ALA A 255 27.87 1.01 11.87
C ALA A 255 27.54 1.91 10.66
N THR A 256 28.28 1.77 9.55
CA THR A 256 28.00 2.57 8.32
C THR A 256 26.71 2.11 7.65
N PHE A 257 26.37 0.82 7.72
CA PHE A 257 25.08 0.32 7.24
C PHE A 257 23.91 0.90 8.05
N LEU A 258 24.00 0.86 9.39
CA LEU A 258 22.96 1.42 10.27
C LEU A 258 22.77 2.92 10.03
N ASP A 259 23.85 3.68 9.87
CA ASP A 259 23.76 5.12 9.56
C ASP A 259 23.17 5.39 8.17
N GLY A 260 23.53 4.61 7.15
CA GLY A 260 22.92 4.71 5.83
C GLY A 260 21.41 4.43 5.86
N MET A 261 21.01 3.38 6.58
CA MET A 261 19.59 3.02 6.75
C MET A 261 18.81 4.06 7.55
N ARG A 262 19.46 4.88 8.39
CA ARG A 262 18.82 6.07 9.01
C ARG A 262 18.23 6.99 7.95
N SER A 263 19.01 7.30 6.91
CA SER A 263 18.59 8.18 5.82
C SER A 263 17.48 7.54 5.00
N VAL A 264 17.59 6.24 4.69
CA VAL A 264 16.51 5.48 4.03
C VAL A 264 15.21 5.54 4.84
N THR A 265 15.29 5.42 6.17
CA THR A 265 14.13 5.48 7.07
C THR A 265 13.42 6.83 6.99
N ASP A 266 14.16 7.95 6.97
CA ASP A 266 13.59 9.30 6.81
C ASP A 266 12.91 9.46 5.44
N HIS A 267 13.49 8.91 4.37
CA HIS A 267 12.91 8.96 3.03
C HIS A 267 11.64 8.11 2.90
N LEU A 268 11.66 6.87 3.40
CA LEU A 268 10.48 6.01 3.47
C LEU A 268 9.35 6.70 4.24
N PHE A 269 9.67 7.27 5.40
CA PHE A 269 8.68 7.98 6.20
C PHE A 269 8.12 9.21 5.47
N SER A 270 8.99 9.99 4.81
CA SER A 270 8.57 11.16 4.03
C SER A 270 7.59 10.79 2.91
N ILE A 271 7.88 9.72 2.18
CA ILE A 271 7.02 9.21 1.09
C ILE A 271 5.70 8.69 1.64
N ILE A 272 5.72 7.90 2.72
CA ILE A 272 4.50 7.38 3.34
C ILE A 272 3.64 8.53 3.90
N LEU A 273 4.26 9.54 4.54
CA LEU A 273 3.57 10.71 5.06
C LEU A 273 2.94 11.55 3.94
N ASP A 274 3.64 11.75 2.83
CA ASP A 274 3.11 12.47 1.67
C ASP A 274 1.94 11.72 1.02
N GLY A 275 2.07 10.40 0.83
CA GLY A 275 0.98 9.53 0.37
C GLY A 275 -0.23 9.57 1.31
N TYR A 276 0.00 9.54 2.62
CA TYR A 276 -1.02 9.65 3.66
C TYR A 276 -1.79 10.99 3.59
N ILE A 277 -1.06 12.12 3.51
CA ILE A 277 -1.64 13.47 3.38
C ILE A 277 -2.45 13.59 2.08
N SER A 278 -1.90 13.11 0.97
CA SER A 278 -2.56 13.15 -0.34
C SER A 278 -3.88 12.36 -0.33
N ASN A 279 -3.87 11.17 0.26
CA ASN A 279 -5.08 10.35 0.39
C ASN A 279 -6.14 10.97 1.26
N ILE A 280 -5.76 11.53 2.42
CA ILE A 280 -6.71 12.26 3.27
C ILE A 280 -7.33 13.43 2.51
N THR A 281 -6.53 14.18 1.76
CA THR A 281 -6.98 15.33 0.96
C THR A 281 -8.06 14.91 -0.04
N VAL A 282 -7.85 13.80 -0.74
CA VAL A 282 -8.82 13.27 -1.71
C VAL A 282 -10.09 12.77 -1.02
N ILE A 283 -9.97 12.03 0.08
CA ILE A 283 -11.13 11.53 0.86
C ILE A 283 -11.94 12.69 1.44
N GLN A 284 -11.27 13.72 1.95
CA GLN A 284 -11.88 14.93 2.50
C GLN A 284 -12.63 15.71 1.40
N SER A 285 -12.01 15.88 0.23
CA SER A 285 -12.63 16.52 -0.94
C SER A 285 -13.88 15.76 -1.42
N ARG A 286 -13.81 14.43 -1.50
CA ARG A 286 -14.95 13.56 -1.83
C ARG A 286 -16.08 13.70 -0.81
N SER A 287 -15.73 13.74 0.47
CA SER A 287 -16.70 13.89 1.56
C SER A 287 -17.40 15.26 1.51
N SER A 288 -16.67 16.32 1.14
CA SER A 288 -17.23 17.66 0.91
C SER A 288 -18.22 17.66 -0.25
N LEU A 289 -17.83 17.08 -1.40
CA LEU A 289 -18.67 17.04 -2.60
C LEU A 289 -19.99 16.29 -2.36
N ARG A 290 -19.92 15.10 -1.73
CA ARG A 290 -21.13 14.33 -1.35
C ARG A 290 -22.06 15.11 -0.43
N GLY A 291 -21.49 15.87 0.52
CA GLY A 291 -22.25 16.77 1.39
C GLY A 291 -22.99 17.86 0.61
N SER A 292 -22.32 18.49 -0.36
CA SER A 292 -22.91 19.55 -1.19
C SER A 292 -24.01 19.06 -2.13
N GLN A 293 -23.92 17.82 -2.60
CA GLN A 293 -24.89 17.21 -3.52
C GLN A 293 -26.13 16.64 -2.80
N GLY A 294 -26.18 16.72 -1.47
CA GLY A 294 -27.25 16.09 -0.69
C GLY A 294 -27.25 14.57 -0.82
N ASP A 295 -26.14 13.98 -1.25
CA ASP A 295 -26.01 12.53 -1.37
C ASP A 295 -25.87 11.93 0.04
N VAL A 296 -27.01 11.50 0.57
CA VAL A 296 -27.15 10.75 1.82
C VAL A 296 -27.25 9.25 1.53
N SER A 297 -26.77 8.79 0.37
CA SER A 297 -26.81 7.37 0.02
C SER A 297 -26.30 6.54 1.21
N LYS A 298 -27.14 5.59 1.61
CA LYS A 298 -26.96 4.74 2.80
C LYS A 298 -25.76 3.78 2.68
N HIS A 299 -24.99 3.85 1.59
CA HIS A 299 -23.69 3.23 1.45
C HIS A 299 -22.67 4.03 2.25
N ASN A 300 -22.81 3.96 3.57
CA ASN A 300 -21.77 4.37 4.48
C ASN A 300 -20.49 3.62 4.12
N SER A 301 -19.38 4.35 4.05
CA SER A 301 -18.01 3.84 4.09
C SER A 301 -17.67 3.09 5.40
N ALA A 302 -18.68 2.64 6.15
CA ALA A 302 -18.50 1.81 7.31
C ALA A 302 -17.90 0.49 6.80
N LEU A 303 -16.71 0.17 7.31
CA LEU A 303 -16.12 -1.15 7.17
C LEU A 303 -17.22 -2.20 7.42
N VAL A 304 -17.32 -3.16 6.49
CA VAL A 304 -18.31 -4.24 6.53
C VAL A 304 -18.31 -4.87 7.94
N GLY A 305 -19.33 -4.60 8.75
CA GLY A 305 -19.47 -5.20 10.09
C GLY A 305 -20.03 -4.36 11.24
N GLU A 306 -20.18 -3.03 11.13
CA GLU A 306 -20.64 -2.23 12.28
C GLU A 306 -22.18 -2.08 12.41
N PRO A 307 -22.75 -2.28 13.62
CA PRO A 307 -24.17 -2.05 13.89
C PRO A 307 -24.52 -0.55 13.87
N LYS A 308 -25.61 -0.20 13.17
CA LYS A 308 -26.07 1.18 12.97
C LYS A 308 -26.80 1.73 14.21
N ILE A 309 -26.21 2.72 14.87
CA ILE A 309 -26.94 3.60 15.81
C ILE A 309 -27.32 4.88 15.04
N ALA A 310 -28.61 5.15 14.89
CA ALA A 310 -29.10 6.34 14.21
C ALA A 310 -28.78 7.59 15.02
N THR A 311 -27.87 8.43 14.54
CA THR A 311 -27.56 9.74 15.12
C THR A 311 -28.29 10.85 14.33
N PRO A 312 -28.83 11.89 15.03
CA PRO A 312 -29.57 12.98 14.40
C PRO A 312 -28.68 13.86 13.50
N MET A 313 -29.32 14.62 12.57
CA MET A 313 -28.74 15.44 11.48
C MET A 313 -27.83 16.62 11.94
N GLY A 314 -26.84 16.37 12.80
CA GLY A 314 -25.70 17.26 13.00
C GLY A 314 -24.65 17.05 11.90
N SER A 315 -23.64 17.93 11.81
CA SER A 315 -22.51 17.79 10.88
C SER A 315 -21.99 16.34 10.89
N ARG A 316 -21.82 15.73 9.70
CA ARG A 316 -21.33 14.36 9.59
C ARG A 316 -19.97 14.29 10.30
N PRO A 317 -19.81 13.55 11.40
CA PRO A 317 -18.56 13.52 12.17
C PRO A 317 -17.34 13.15 11.32
N SER A 318 -17.55 12.43 10.20
CA SER A 318 -16.50 12.03 9.28
C SER A 318 -15.79 13.22 8.61
N PHE A 319 -16.49 14.24 8.09
CA PHE A 319 -15.84 15.33 7.34
C PHE A 319 -14.94 16.20 8.25
N GLU A 320 -15.42 16.52 9.45
CA GLU A 320 -14.63 17.26 10.43
C GLU A 320 -13.39 16.47 10.86
N ASN A 321 -13.54 15.17 11.08
CA ASN A 321 -12.44 14.28 11.43
C ASN A 321 -11.37 14.23 10.34
N TRP A 322 -11.76 14.08 9.06
CA TRP A 322 -10.82 14.12 7.94
C TRP A 322 -10.10 15.47 7.84
N THR A 323 -10.82 16.57 8.09
CA THR A 323 -10.24 17.92 8.07
C THR A 323 -9.23 18.12 9.18
N ARG A 324 -9.55 17.70 10.42
CA ARG A 324 -8.60 17.74 11.55
C ARG A 324 -7.39 16.85 11.31
N ALA A 325 -7.61 15.64 10.78
CA ALA A 325 -6.53 14.73 10.40
C ALA A 325 -5.58 15.37 9.39
N LEU A 326 -6.11 16.03 8.36
CA LEU A 326 -5.31 16.70 7.34
C LEU A 326 -4.48 17.86 7.91
N ILE A 327 -5.10 18.71 8.73
CA ILE A 327 -4.43 19.84 9.38
C ILE A 327 -3.28 19.33 10.24
N ASP A 328 -3.54 18.34 11.08
CA ASP A 328 -2.53 17.77 11.98
C ASP A 328 -1.40 17.05 11.23
N ALA A 329 -1.72 16.33 10.15
CA ALA A 329 -0.71 15.65 9.32
C ALA A 329 0.20 16.64 8.59
N THR A 330 -0.39 17.72 8.06
CA THR A 330 0.36 18.79 7.39
C THR A 330 1.27 19.50 8.39
N ALA A 331 0.74 19.86 9.56
CA ALA A 331 1.53 20.46 10.64
C ALA A 331 2.65 19.53 11.13
N ALA A 332 2.40 18.21 11.17
CA ALA A 332 3.43 17.22 11.50
C ALA A 332 4.57 17.24 10.49
N ARG A 333 4.26 17.23 9.19
CA ARG A 333 5.25 17.36 8.11
C ARG A 333 6.06 18.65 8.30
N ASP A 334 5.39 19.79 8.37
CA ASP A 334 6.03 21.10 8.46
C ASP A 334 6.94 21.22 9.70
N ALA A 335 6.53 20.66 10.84
CA ALA A 335 7.37 20.57 12.03
C ALA A 335 8.62 19.73 11.79
N MET A 336 8.51 18.53 11.20
CA MET A 336 9.66 17.66 10.95
C MET A 336 10.57 18.12 9.80
N GLN A 337 10.08 19.00 8.93
CA GLN A 337 10.89 19.67 7.91
C GLN A 337 11.70 20.83 8.47
N SER A 338 11.20 21.49 9.51
CA SER A 338 11.87 22.63 10.17
C SER A 338 12.84 22.21 11.27
N VAL A 339 13.25 20.94 11.27
CA VAL A 339 14.26 20.40 12.18
C VAL A 339 15.56 21.18 12.05
N ASP A 340 16.04 21.65 13.19
CA ASP A 340 17.34 22.29 13.32
C ASP A 340 18.37 21.25 13.77
N PHE A 341 19.36 21.01 12.89
CA PHE A 341 20.43 20.04 13.10
C PHE A 341 21.63 20.61 13.86
N THR A 342 21.56 21.84 14.40
CA THR A 342 22.66 22.42 15.19
C THR A 342 22.89 21.71 16.53
N SER A 343 21.86 21.06 17.08
CA SER A 343 21.99 20.25 18.30
C SER A 343 21.06 19.04 18.29
N LEU A 344 21.51 17.97 18.94
CA LEU A 344 20.72 16.75 19.08
C LEU A 344 19.41 16.98 19.86
N GLU A 345 19.43 17.90 20.82
CA GLU A 345 18.25 18.26 21.62
C GLU A 345 17.21 19.01 20.78
N SER A 346 17.64 19.97 19.94
CA SER A 346 16.75 20.69 19.02
C SER A 346 16.09 19.74 18.02
N TRP A 347 16.88 18.84 17.43
CA TRP A 347 16.36 17.80 16.54
C TRP A 347 15.38 16.87 17.25
N GLU A 348 15.73 16.34 18.42
CA GLU A 348 14.84 15.49 19.21
C GLU A 348 13.52 16.18 19.53
N LYS A 349 13.56 17.42 20.02
CA LYS A 349 12.37 18.17 20.39
C LYS A 349 11.45 18.41 19.20
N THR A 350 12.00 18.86 18.07
CA THR A 350 11.20 19.19 16.87
C THR A 350 10.66 17.93 16.20
N GLY A 351 11.49 16.87 16.07
CA GLY A 351 11.06 15.58 15.55
C GLY A 351 9.97 14.93 16.40
N ALA A 352 10.13 14.92 17.73
CA ALA A 352 9.14 14.38 18.66
C ALA A 352 7.82 15.17 18.63
N HIS A 353 7.90 16.50 18.48
CA HIS A 353 6.70 17.33 18.30
C HIS A 353 5.95 16.95 17.02
N GLY A 354 6.65 16.79 15.90
CA GLY A 354 6.06 16.35 14.65
C GLY A 354 5.42 14.96 14.73
N VAL A 355 6.09 13.99 15.38
CA VAL A 355 5.51 12.67 15.65
C VAL A 355 4.24 12.77 16.50
N SER A 356 4.20 13.64 17.51
CA SER A 356 3.01 13.89 18.33
C SER A 356 1.84 14.46 17.51
N LEU A 357 2.12 15.40 16.59
CA LEU A 357 1.12 15.92 15.65
C LEU A 357 0.59 14.83 14.71
N LEU A 358 1.47 13.95 14.19
CA LEU A 358 1.05 12.80 13.38
C LEU A 358 0.16 11.85 14.20
N GLN A 359 0.52 11.57 15.46
CA GLN A 359 -0.30 10.74 16.34
C GLN A 359 -1.68 11.35 16.61
N ARG A 360 -1.77 12.69 16.70
CA ARG A 360 -3.04 13.39 16.77
C ARG A 360 -3.83 13.25 15.47
N SER A 361 -3.19 13.39 14.31
CA SER A 361 -3.81 13.17 13.00
C SER A 361 -4.47 11.81 12.88
N VAL A 362 -3.73 10.72 13.15
CA VAL A 362 -4.27 9.36 13.01
C VAL A 362 -5.37 9.04 14.00
N SER A 363 -5.42 9.73 15.15
CA SER A 363 -6.47 9.55 16.16
C SER A 363 -7.84 10.03 15.71
N HIS A 364 -7.91 10.92 14.73
CA HIS A 364 -9.19 11.35 14.13
C HIS A 364 -9.76 10.32 13.17
N LEU A 365 -8.97 9.33 12.75
CA LEU A 365 -9.33 8.37 11.71
C LEU A 365 -9.57 6.97 12.29
N PRO A 366 -10.47 6.16 11.71
CA PRO A 366 -10.66 4.77 12.14
C PRO A 366 -9.40 3.93 11.89
N LYS A 367 -9.23 2.85 12.66
CA LYS A 367 -8.12 1.90 12.49
C LYS A 367 -8.49 0.79 11.49
N ILE A 368 -7.50 0.23 10.80
CA ILE A 368 -7.70 -0.97 9.98
C ILE A 368 -7.74 -2.20 10.91
N GLY A 369 -8.84 -2.96 10.86
CA GLY A 369 -8.92 -4.31 11.44
C GLY A 369 -9.06 -4.41 12.97
N SER A 370 -9.09 -3.30 13.72
CA SER A 370 -9.37 -3.32 15.17
C SER A 370 -10.31 -2.18 15.57
N ILE A 371 -11.20 -2.46 16.51
CA ILE A 371 -12.15 -1.49 17.08
C ILE A 371 -11.50 -0.64 18.19
N THR A 372 -10.39 -1.11 18.79
CA THR A 372 -9.76 -0.43 19.93
C THR A 372 -8.31 -0.03 19.68
N ASP A 373 -8.01 1.24 19.95
CA ASP A 373 -6.65 1.73 20.15
C ASP A 373 -6.27 1.44 21.61
N TRP A 374 -5.23 0.63 21.81
CA TRP A 374 -4.68 0.41 23.14
C TRP A 374 -3.68 1.51 23.45
N THR A 375 -3.83 2.17 24.60
CA THR A 375 -2.74 2.95 25.18
C THR A 375 -1.61 2.01 25.58
N LYS A 376 -0.42 2.56 25.83
CA LYS A 376 0.71 1.77 26.32
C LYS A 376 0.33 1.04 27.62
N GLU A 377 -0.35 1.73 28.53
CA GLU A 377 -0.79 1.18 29.81
C GLU A 377 -1.83 0.06 29.62
N GLN A 378 -2.73 0.20 28.65
CA GLN A 378 -3.69 -0.86 28.31
C GLN A 378 -2.99 -2.08 27.72
N LEU A 379 -2.01 -1.88 26.83
CA LEU A 379 -1.21 -2.96 26.26
C LEU A 379 -0.40 -3.67 27.35
N ASP A 380 0.30 -2.92 28.21
CA ASP A 380 1.08 -3.46 29.31
C ASP A 380 0.19 -4.28 30.26
N LEU A 381 -1.00 -3.76 30.60
CA LEU A 381 -1.97 -4.48 31.43
C LEU A 381 -2.47 -5.77 30.77
N GLU A 382 -2.76 -5.75 29.46
CA GLU A 382 -3.17 -6.96 28.74
C GLU A 382 -2.03 -7.98 28.61
N ILE A 383 -0.80 -7.53 28.40
CA ILE A 383 0.40 -8.38 28.42
C ILE A 383 0.55 -9.01 29.80
N ASP A 384 0.47 -8.24 30.88
CA ASP A 384 0.57 -8.73 32.26
C ASP A 384 -0.51 -9.77 32.57
N LYS A 385 -1.76 -9.53 32.13
CA LYS A 385 -2.84 -10.51 32.25
C LYS A 385 -2.51 -11.82 31.54
N VAL A 386 -1.97 -11.77 30.33
CA VAL A 386 -1.55 -12.97 29.57
C VAL A 386 -0.44 -13.71 30.32
N LEU A 387 0.61 -13.00 30.76
CA LEU A 387 1.74 -13.59 31.49
C LEU A 387 1.30 -14.23 32.81
N CYS A 388 0.44 -13.56 33.57
CA CYS A 388 -0.10 -14.09 34.83
C CYS A 388 -0.95 -15.34 34.62
N LYS A 389 -1.68 -15.42 33.49
CA LYS A 389 -2.47 -16.60 33.14
C LYS A 389 -1.58 -17.81 32.83
N CYS A 390 -0.44 -17.59 32.15
CA CYS A 390 0.53 -18.65 31.87
C CYS A 390 1.19 -19.20 33.16
N LEU A 391 1.48 -18.34 34.15
CA LEU A 391 2.07 -18.78 35.42
C LEU A 391 1.14 -19.66 36.26
N LYS A 392 -0.17 -19.39 36.26
CA LYS A 392 -1.15 -20.18 37.02
C LYS A 392 -1.38 -21.59 36.46
N VAL A 393 -1.24 -21.78 35.15
CA VAL A 393 -1.36 -23.11 34.54
C VAL A 393 -0.23 -24.04 34.96
N SER A 394 0.95 -23.49 35.26
CA SER A 394 2.12 -24.26 35.70
C SER A 394 2.11 -24.61 37.19
N SER A 395 1.24 -24.02 38.02
CA SER A 395 1.13 -24.37 39.44
C SER A 395 0.13 -25.50 39.73
N ASP A 396 -0.73 -25.80 38.76
CA ASP A 396 -1.79 -26.81 38.87
C ASP A 396 -1.45 -28.11 38.11
N ALA A 397 -0.28 -28.15 37.45
CA ALA A 397 0.31 -29.32 36.78
C ALA A 397 1.51 -29.83 37.58
#